data_AF-A0A5J4UBX2-F1
#
_entry.id   AF-A0A5J4UBX2-F1
#
_cell.length_a   1.000
_cell.length_b   1.000
_cell.length_c   1.000
_cell.angle_alpha   90.00
_cell.angle_beta   90.00
_cell.angle_gamma   90.00
#
_symmetry.space_group_name_H-M   'P 1'
#
loop_
_entity.id
_entity.type
_entity.pdbx_description
1 polymer ?
#
loop_
_entity_poly.entity_id
_entity_poly.type
_entity_poly.pdbx_seq_one_letter_code
_entity_poly.pdbx_strand_id
1 'polypeptide(L)'
;MMVKINAILEKGRQNINNDGGLILVTLKLAQDLLNDSRVDIDAQMKKGIFFDQLFKFFEEIPHEQIIDEFAFILVAIIDVTTDAQKLKMKKERYLQPLIHHLNCSDEFVLVDVTLFLTYIVIQQKETGEIQQYNEIRHFFIKNGGLELLIKIFKNENIQREDIKKNCAFIIGSLHKAQKIPSEYRSAVIVFLKGMFSDEDNEYVYLSALTLAQLAECKVKIIDQGLMLALNLLNYGSKSVIQKVQQAVPWNAVRDIIQNAEDASDDEEQESYVWSAKLLDEWMSFVS
;
A
#
# COMPACT_ATOMS: atom_id res chain seq x y z
N MET A 1 32.10 11.02 9.45
CA MET A 1 32.04 9.91 8.47
C MET A 1 30.93 10.15 7.44
N MET A 2 29.68 10.36 7.86
CA MET A 2 28.54 10.63 6.95
C MET A 2 28.76 11.77 5.93
N VAL A 3 29.47 12.85 6.27
CA VAL A 3 29.81 13.91 5.30
C VAL A 3 30.62 13.38 4.11
N LYS A 4 31.55 12.45 4.35
CA LYS A 4 32.36 11.84 3.28
C LYS A 4 31.51 10.89 2.41
N ILE A 5 30.61 10.13 3.03
CA ILE A 5 29.64 9.27 2.33
C ILE A 5 28.82 10.11 1.35
N ASN A 6 28.26 11.22 1.82
CA ASN A 6 27.44 12.11 1.00
C ASN A 6 28.20 12.70 -0.19
N ALA A 7 29.45 13.14 0.02
CA ALA A 7 30.29 13.66 -1.07
C ALA A 7 30.59 12.59 -2.13
N ILE A 8 30.75 11.33 -1.73
CA ILE A 8 30.96 10.22 -2.67
C ILE A 8 29.69 9.90 -3.43
N LEU A 9 28.51 9.85 -2.78
CA LEU A 9 27.23 9.65 -3.47
C LEU A 9 26.97 10.76 -4.49
N GLU A 10 27.26 12.01 -4.13
CA GLU A 10 27.14 13.17 -5.01
C GLU A 10 28.11 13.13 -6.20
N LYS A 11 29.33 12.66 -6.01
CA LYS A 11 30.26 12.45 -7.14
C LYS A 11 29.84 11.27 -8.01
N GLY A 12 29.43 10.18 -7.38
CA GLY A 12 29.16 8.89 -7.99
C GLY A 12 27.94 8.89 -8.92
N ARG A 13 26.89 9.66 -8.57
CA ARG A 13 25.67 9.78 -9.39
C ARG A 13 25.93 10.28 -10.82
N GLN A 14 26.99 11.07 -11.04
CA GLN A 14 27.35 11.58 -12.37
C GLN A 14 28.29 10.67 -13.16
N ASN A 15 28.87 9.64 -12.53
CA ASN A 15 29.98 8.89 -13.11
C ASN A 15 30.05 7.44 -12.63
N ILE A 16 28.90 6.76 -12.62
CA ILE A 16 28.78 5.42 -12.03
C ILE A 16 29.70 4.37 -12.67
N ASN A 17 29.97 4.49 -13.98
CA ASN A 17 30.88 3.59 -14.69
C ASN A 17 32.32 3.64 -14.16
N ASN A 18 32.75 4.79 -13.65
CA ASN A 18 34.11 4.96 -13.12
C ASN A 18 34.15 4.89 -11.59
N ASP A 19 33.09 5.33 -10.91
CA ASP A 19 33.03 5.44 -9.45
C ASP A 19 32.17 4.34 -8.79
N GLY A 20 31.58 3.40 -9.55
CA GLY A 20 30.65 2.39 -9.03
C GLY A 20 31.21 1.52 -7.90
N GLY A 21 32.48 1.10 -8.00
CA GLY A 21 33.14 0.35 -6.93
C GLY A 21 33.31 1.18 -5.64
N LEU A 22 33.55 2.48 -5.76
CA LEU A 22 33.64 3.40 -4.62
C LEU A 22 32.26 3.64 -4.00
N ILE A 23 31.21 3.75 -4.81
CA ILE A 23 29.81 3.85 -4.35
C ILE A 23 29.44 2.59 -3.57
N LEU A 24 29.76 1.40 -4.08
CA LEU A 24 29.48 0.13 -3.42
C LEU A 24 30.10 0.08 -2.01
N VAL A 25 31.40 0.38 -1.90
CA VAL A 25 32.08 0.42 -0.59
C VAL A 25 31.45 1.47 0.32
N THR A 26 31.06 2.61 -0.24
CA THR A 26 30.42 3.70 0.51
C THR A 26 29.05 3.31 1.06
N LEU A 27 28.23 2.62 0.28
CA LEU A 27 26.93 2.12 0.71
C LEU A 27 27.07 1.02 1.76
N LYS A 28 28.04 0.11 1.62
CA LYS A 28 28.35 -0.89 2.67
C LYS A 28 28.76 -0.25 3.98
N LEU A 29 29.65 0.74 3.94
CA LEU A 29 30.01 1.51 5.13
C LEU A 29 28.82 2.26 5.72
N ALA A 30 27.90 2.76 4.88
CA ALA A 30 26.68 3.39 5.36
C ALA A 30 25.76 2.37 6.06
N GLN A 31 25.61 1.15 5.54
CA GLN A 31 24.86 0.06 6.18
C GLN A 31 25.46 -0.28 7.55
N ASP A 32 26.78 -0.49 7.63
CA ASP A 32 27.48 -0.80 8.89
C ASP A 32 27.26 0.31 9.94
N LEU A 33 27.29 1.57 9.50
CA LEU A 33 27.03 2.72 10.37
C LEU A 33 25.57 2.79 10.83
N LEU A 34 24.61 2.52 9.95
CA LEU A 34 23.20 2.52 10.32
C LEU A 34 22.90 1.44 11.36
N ASN A 35 23.54 0.28 11.25
CA ASN A 35 23.41 -0.84 12.19
C ASN A 35 24.16 -0.62 13.51
N ASP A 36 25.04 0.39 13.60
CA ASP A 36 25.71 0.77 14.83
C ASP A 36 24.75 1.57 15.73
N SER A 37 24.43 1.00 16.90
CA SER A 37 23.51 1.61 17.89
C SER A 37 23.94 2.99 18.40
N ARG A 38 25.17 3.42 18.11
CA ARG A 38 25.68 4.76 18.42
C ARG A 38 25.23 5.83 17.43
N VAL A 39 24.69 5.44 16.27
CA VAL A 39 24.22 6.40 15.26
C VAL A 39 22.81 6.88 15.61
N ASP A 40 22.70 8.18 15.87
CA ASP A 40 21.42 8.86 16.04
C ASP A 40 20.71 9.02 14.69
N ILE A 41 19.86 8.04 14.35
CA ILE A 41 19.04 8.02 13.13
C ILE A 41 18.12 9.25 13.05
N ASP A 42 17.56 9.69 14.18
CA ASP A 42 16.72 10.88 14.24
C ASP A 42 17.51 12.13 13.84
N ALA A 43 18.76 12.27 14.29
CA ALA A 43 19.63 13.36 13.87
C ALA A 43 19.96 13.29 12.37
N GLN A 44 20.18 12.10 11.81
CA GLN A 44 20.42 11.95 10.37
C GLN A 44 19.20 12.32 9.54
N MET A 45 18.00 11.88 9.94
CA MET A 45 16.75 12.23 9.28
C MET A 45 16.42 13.74 9.40
N LYS A 46 16.62 14.34 10.58
CA LYS A 46 16.38 15.78 10.80
C LYS A 46 17.30 16.65 9.98
N LYS A 47 18.58 16.28 9.88
CA LYS A 47 19.54 16.97 9.01
C LYS A 47 19.22 16.74 7.54
N GLY A 48 18.56 15.62 7.20
CA GLY A 48 18.15 15.24 5.85
C GLY A 48 19.31 14.86 4.93
N ILE A 49 20.56 15.13 5.30
CA ILE A 49 21.68 15.11 4.35
C ILE A 49 21.92 13.71 3.79
N PHE A 50 21.99 12.66 4.62
CA PHE A 50 22.27 11.32 4.11
C PHE A 50 21.12 10.76 3.27
N PHE A 51 19.91 10.69 3.84
CA PHE A 51 18.74 10.18 3.12
C PHE A 51 18.46 10.97 1.85
N ASP A 52 18.50 12.30 1.88
CA ASP A 52 18.24 13.11 0.69
C ASP A 52 19.30 12.87 -0.40
N GLN A 53 20.56 12.65 -0.04
CA GLN A 53 21.61 12.33 -1.03
C GLN A 53 21.50 10.90 -1.56
N LEU A 54 21.13 9.94 -0.72
CA LEU A 54 20.87 8.57 -1.14
C LEU A 54 19.70 8.49 -2.14
N PHE A 55 18.58 9.15 -1.85
CA PHE A 55 17.42 9.13 -2.74
C PHE A 55 17.66 9.93 -4.03
N LYS A 56 18.47 10.99 -4.00
CA LYS A 56 18.95 11.64 -5.24
C LYS A 56 19.85 10.72 -6.06
N PHE A 57 20.70 9.92 -5.42
CA PHE A 57 21.49 8.92 -6.13
C PHE A 57 20.57 7.91 -6.84
N PHE A 58 19.53 7.41 -6.17
CA PHE A 58 18.52 6.56 -6.81
C PHE A 58 17.72 7.28 -7.91
N GLU A 59 17.51 8.60 -7.79
CA GLU A 59 16.78 9.37 -8.81
C GLU A 59 17.58 9.50 -10.11
N GLU A 60 18.90 9.69 -10.00
CA GLU A 60 19.78 9.97 -11.13
C GLU A 60 20.32 8.71 -11.80
N ILE A 61 20.38 7.58 -11.09
CA ILE A 61 20.87 6.31 -11.67
C ILE A 61 19.82 5.68 -12.61
N PRO A 62 20.20 5.31 -13.85
CA PRO A 62 19.32 4.53 -14.73
C PRO A 62 18.93 3.19 -14.10
N HIS A 63 17.70 2.74 -14.32
CA HIS A 63 17.19 1.49 -13.73
C HIS A 63 17.88 0.23 -14.32
N GLU A 64 18.61 0.37 -15.41
CA GLU A 64 19.45 -0.68 -16.00
C GLU A 64 20.86 -0.75 -15.36
N GLN A 65 21.24 0.27 -14.57
CA GLN A 65 22.55 0.37 -13.93
C GLN A 65 22.50 0.19 -12.41
N ILE A 66 21.31 0.20 -11.82
CA ILE A 66 21.14 -0.19 -10.42
C ILE A 66 21.40 -1.70 -10.30
N ILE A 67 22.12 -2.07 -9.25
CA ILE A 67 22.44 -3.46 -8.90
C ILE A 67 21.96 -3.73 -7.49
N ASP A 68 21.79 -5.01 -7.15
CA ASP A 68 21.38 -5.49 -5.83
C ASP A 68 22.16 -4.80 -4.69
N GLU A 69 23.49 -4.74 -4.79
CA GLU A 69 24.32 -4.15 -3.74
C GLU A 69 24.08 -2.66 -3.51
N PHE A 70 23.53 -1.94 -4.51
CA PHE A 70 23.10 -0.56 -4.33
C PHE A 70 21.74 -0.47 -3.67
N ALA A 71 20.81 -1.38 -4.01
CA ALA A 71 19.46 -1.41 -3.46
C ALA A 71 19.44 -1.91 -2.01
N PHE A 72 20.37 -2.79 -1.61
CA PHE A 72 20.38 -3.43 -0.29
C PHE A 72 20.46 -2.47 0.92
N ILE A 73 20.98 -1.25 0.73
CA ILE A 73 20.92 -0.19 1.75
C ILE A 73 19.47 0.13 2.18
N LEU A 74 18.49 -0.07 1.30
CA LEU A 74 17.08 0.12 1.60
C LEU A 74 16.62 -0.83 2.72
N VAL A 75 17.05 -2.09 2.69
CA VAL A 75 16.75 -3.08 3.75
C VAL A 75 17.31 -2.62 5.09
N ALA A 76 18.59 -2.21 5.11
CA ALA A 76 19.21 -1.67 6.33
C ALA A 76 18.44 -0.45 6.87
N ILE A 77 17.88 0.41 6.02
CA ILE A 77 17.06 1.54 6.46
C ILE A 77 15.75 1.05 7.10
N ILE A 78 15.11 0.02 6.57
CA ILE A 78 13.87 -0.55 7.14
C ILE A 78 14.13 -1.04 8.57
N ASP A 79 15.23 -1.76 8.77
CA ASP A 79 15.58 -2.40 10.04
C ASP A 79 15.87 -1.38 11.15
N VAL A 80 16.51 -0.27 10.79
CA VAL A 80 16.96 0.74 11.78
C VAL A 80 15.95 1.86 12.00
N THR A 81 14.92 1.98 11.15
CA THR A 81 13.92 3.05 11.28
C THR A 81 12.67 2.61 12.03
N THR A 82 12.15 3.48 12.89
CA THR A 82 10.87 3.28 13.57
C THR A 82 9.68 3.52 12.62
N ASP A 83 8.49 3.04 12.97
CA ASP A 83 7.27 3.31 12.20
C ASP A 83 7.00 4.81 12.03
N ALA A 84 7.23 5.61 13.07
CA ALA A 84 7.11 7.06 13.00
C ALA A 84 8.13 7.71 12.04
N GLN A 85 9.32 7.12 11.89
CA GLN A 85 10.32 7.54 10.93
C GLN A 85 9.94 7.11 9.50
N LYS A 86 9.54 5.85 9.30
CA LYS A 86 9.01 5.34 8.02
C LYS A 86 7.83 6.18 7.53
N LEU A 87 6.93 6.57 8.44
CA LEU A 87 5.82 7.48 8.12
C LEU A 87 6.31 8.86 7.62
N LYS A 88 7.37 9.43 8.21
CA LYS A 88 7.99 10.68 7.71
C LYS A 88 8.64 10.53 6.34
N MET A 89 8.93 9.30 5.91
CA MET A 89 9.47 8.98 4.59
C MET A 89 8.41 8.87 3.50
N LYS A 90 7.11 9.00 3.83
CA LYS A 90 6.01 9.18 2.85
C LYS A 90 6.06 10.55 2.17
N LYS A 91 7.15 10.84 1.48
CA LYS A 91 7.36 12.09 0.74
C LYS A 91 7.73 11.75 -0.70
N GLU A 92 7.21 12.52 -1.64
CA GLU A 92 7.46 12.32 -3.08
C GLU A 92 8.95 12.18 -3.41
N ARG A 93 9.81 13.00 -2.78
CA ARG A 93 11.27 12.95 -2.95
C ARG A 93 11.95 11.63 -2.59
N TYR A 94 11.28 10.76 -1.82
CA TYR A 94 11.79 9.44 -1.46
C TYR A 94 11.07 8.31 -2.23
N LEU A 95 9.83 8.56 -2.64
CA LEU A 95 9.02 7.57 -3.35
C LEU A 95 9.27 7.60 -4.87
N GLN A 96 9.45 8.78 -5.47
CA GLN A 96 9.68 8.93 -6.91
C GLN A 96 10.89 8.12 -7.41
N PRO A 97 12.07 8.17 -6.73
CA PRO A 97 13.23 7.40 -7.18
C PRO A 97 12.97 5.89 -7.16
N LEU A 98 12.19 5.41 -6.19
CA LEU A 98 11.88 3.99 -6.07
C LEU A 98 10.83 3.55 -7.11
N ILE A 99 9.86 4.40 -7.44
CA ILE A 99 8.91 4.13 -8.53
C ILE A 99 9.66 3.98 -9.87
N HIS A 100 10.68 4.80 -10.12
CA HIS A 100 11.53 4.68 -11.31
C HIS A 100 12.20 3.30 -11.39
N HIS A 101 12.69 2.78 -10.26
CA HIS A 101 13.34 1.47 -10.19
C HIS A 101 12.39 0.27 -10.20
N LEU A 102 11.06 0.46 -10.16
CA LEU A 102 10.11 -0.62 -10.43
C LEU A 102 10.19 -1.14 -11.87
N ASN A 103 10.86 -0.43 -12.79
CA ASN A 103 11.14 -0.93 -14.14
C ASN A 103 12.40 -1.79 -14.23
N CYS A 104 13.14 -2.00 -13.13
CA CYS A 104 14.33 -2.83 -13.16
C CYS A 104 13.97 -4.28 -13.52
N SER A 105 14.81 -4.93 -14.35
CA SER A 105 14.65 -6.35 -14.68
C SER A 105 15.31 -7.28 -13.67
N ASP A 106 16.14 -6.74 -12.78
CA ASP A 106 16.80 -7.52 -11.74
C ASP A 106 15.82 -7.78 -10.58
N GLU A 107 15.47 -9.05 -10.37
CA GLU A 107 14.56 -9.46 -9.31
C GLU A 107 15.11 -9.15 -7.90
N PHE A 108 16.42 -9.14 -7.68
CA PHE A 108 16.98 -8.78 -6.38
C PHE A 108 16.77 -7.30 -6.06
N VAL A 109 17.02 -6.43 -7.03
CA VAL A 109 16.70 -4.99 -6.91
C VAL A 109 15.20 -4.79 -6.69
N LEU A 110 14.36 -5.50 -7.44
CA LEU A 110 12.90 -5.40 -7.26
C LEU A 110 12.45 -5.85 -5.87
N VAL A 111 13.06 -6.89 -5.30
CA VAL A 111 12.77 -7.30 -3.92
C VAL A 111 13.04 -6.15 -2.96
N ASP A 112 14.23 -5.57 -2.98
CA ASP A 112 14.62 -4.51 -2.05
C ASP A 112 13.76 -3.24 -2.22
N VAL A 113 13.51 -2.83 -3.46
CA VAL A 113 12.66 -1.67 -3.77
C VAL A 113 11.23 -1.91 -3.32
N THR A 114 10.65 -3.07 -3.63
CA THR A 114 9.26 -3.36 -3.26
C THR A 114 9.12 -3.59 -1.76
N LEU A 115 10.09 -4.23 -1.10
CA LEU A 115 10.11 -4.41 0.35
C LEU A 115 10.12 -3.04 1.05
N PHE A 116 11.02 -2.15 0.64
CA PHE A 116 11.08 -0.79 1.16
C PHE A 116 9.76 -0.05 0.96
N LEU A 117 9.20 -0.08 -0.25
CA LEU A 117 7.93 0.55 -0.54
C LEU A 117 6.79 -0.04 0.31
N THR A 118 6.72 -1.35 0.53
CA THR A 118 5.75 -1.98 1.45
C THR A 118 5.82 -1.33 2.83
N TYR A 119 7.03 -1.27 3.42
CA TYR A 119 7.24 -0.75 4.76
C TYR A 119 6.98 0.74 4.92
N ILE A 120 7.09 1.52 3.84
CA ILE A 120 6.71 2.93 3.86
C ILE A 120 5.21 3.09 3.63
N VAL A 121 4.64 2.43 2.62
CA VAL A 121 3.24 2.62 2.18
C VAL A 121 2.25 2.15 3.25
N ILE A 122 2.56 1.08 3.97
CA ILE A 122 1.66 0.49 4.97
C ILE A 122 1.47 1.39 6.20
N GLN A 123 2.46 2.22 6.54
CA GLN A 123 2.46 3.05 7.74
C GLN A 123 1.30 4.03 7.74
N GLN A 124 0.63 4.19 8.87
CA GLN A 124 -0.50 5.11 9.02
C GLN A 124 -0.26 6.07 10.17
N LYS A 125 -0.93 7.23 10.11
CA LYS A 125 -1.02 8.13 11.26
C LYS A 125 -1.99 7.50 12.26
N GLU A 126 -1.57 7.35 13.52
CA GLU A 126 -2.46 6.94 14.60
C GLU A 126 -3.37 8.10 15.00
N THR A 127 -4.49 8.24 14.30
CA THR A 127 -5.50 9.27 14.54
C THR A 127 -6.68 8.76 15.37
N GLY A 128 -6.83 7.43 15.49
CA GLY A 128 -8.01 6.78 16.05
C GLY A 128 -9.21 6.75 15.10
N GLU A 129 -9.09 7.34 13.91
CA GLU A 129 -10.16 7.34 12.91
C GLU A 129 -10.04 6.13 11.97
N ILE A 130 -11.19 5.50 11.69
CA ILE A 130 -11.33 4.52 10.62
C ILE A 130 -11.66 5.22 9.31
N GLN A 131 -11.46 4.53 8.18
CA GLN A 131 -11.82 5.00 6.83
C GLN A 131 -10.92 6.14 6.31
N GLN A 132 -9.69 6.24 6.81
CA GLN A 132 -8.71 7.19 6.30
C GLN A 132 -8.06 6.70 5.01
N TYR A 133 -8.13 7.49 3.95
CA TYR A 133 -7.48 7.17 2.69
C TYR A 133 -5.97 7.28 2.79
N ASN A 134 -5.26 6.47 1.98
CA ASN A 134 -3.80 6.55 1.92
C ASN A 134 -3.37 7.83 1.18
N GLU A 135 -2.70 8.74 1.89
CA GLU A 135 -2.36 10.08 1.40
C GLU A 135 -1.45 10.10 0.15
N ILE A 136 -0.68 9.02 -0.06
CA ILE A 136 0.24 8.89 -1.22
C ILE A 136 -0.39 8.17 -2.42
N ARG A 137 -1.66 7.74 -2.35
CA ARG A 137 -2.30 7.02 -3.47
C ARG A 137 -2.30 7.82 -4.75
N HIS A 138 -2.73 9.09 -4.69
CA HIS A 138 -2.80 9.95 -5.87
C HIS A 138 -1.42 10.14 -6.52
N PHE A 139 -0.37 10.26 -5.70
CA PHE A 139 1.00 10.35 -6.18
C PHE A 139 1.43 9.09 -6.96
N PHE A 140 1.12 7.89 -6.45
CA PHE A 140 1.43 6.63 -7.15
C PHE A 140 0.70 6.49 -8.49
N ILE A 141 -0.56 6.92 -8.56
CA ILE A 141 -1.34 6.91 -9.82
C ILE A 141 -0.73 7.89 -10.81
N LYS A 142 -0.52 9.14 -10.38
CA LYS A 142 0.00 10.22 -11.25
C LYS A 142 1.36 9.89 -11.86
N ASN A 143 2.22 9.19 -11.13
CA ASN A 143 3.57 8.84 -11.58
C ASN A 143 3.67 7.44 -12.19
N GLY A 144 2.55 6.78 -12.49
CA GLY A 144 2.53 5.44 -13.09
C GLY A 144 3.02 4.31 -12.18
N GLY A 145 3.33 4.60 -10.91
CA GLY A 145 3.79 3.60 -9.95
C GLY A 145 2.75 2.51 -9.67
N LEU A 146 1.46 2.86 -9.62
CA LEU A 146 0.40 1.87 -9.46
C LEU A 146 0.34 0.89 -10.66
N GLU A 147 0.41 1.42 -11.89
CA GLU A 147 0.42 0.61 -13.11
C GLU A 147 1.61 -0.37 -13.14
N LEU A 148 2.80 0.10 -12.74
CA LEU A 148 4.00 -0.74 -12.65
C LEU A 148 3.85 -1.85 -11.62
N LEU A 149 3.33 -1.55 -10.43
CA LEU A 149 3.07 -2.57 -9.40
C LEU A 149 2.07 -3.63 -9.88
N ILE A 150 1.02 -3.23 -10.58
CA ILE A 150 0.03 -4.17 -11.15
C ILE A 150 0.69 -5.05 -12.21
N LYS A 151 1.52 -4.45 -13.09
CA LYS A 151 2.28 -5.19 -14.11
C LYS A 151 3.21 -6.22 -13.48
N ILE A 152 3.97 -5.84 -12.44
CA ILE A 152 4.87 -6.73 -11.70
C ILE A 152 4.06 -7.86 -11.04
N PHE A 153 2.99 -7.51 -10.31
CA PHE A 153 2.14 -8.48 -9.63
C PHE A 153 1.57 -9.55 -10.58
N LYS A 154 1.13 -9.14 -11.77
CA LYS A 154 0.58 -10.02 -12.81
C LYS A 154 1.65 -10.73 -13.66
N ASN A 155 2.93 -10.43 -13.49
CA ASN A 155 3.99 -10.98 -14.34
C ASN A 155 4.30 -12.43 -13.94
N GLU A 156 3.94 -13.38 -14.80
CA GLU A 156 4.21 -14.81 -14.62
C GLU A 156 5.70 -15.16 -14.73
N ASN A 157 6.50 -14.31 -15.38
CA ASN A 157 7.94 -14.54 -15.54
C ASN A 157 8.74 -14.22 -14.27
N ILE A 158 8.18 -13.44 -13.34
CA ILE A 158 8.83 -13.16 -12.05
C ILE A 158 8.79 -14.42 -11.19
N GLN A 159 9.98 -14.95 -10.89
CA GLN A 159 10.15 -16.20 -10.16
C GLN A 159 10.01 -16.01 -8.66
N ARG A 160 10.53 -14.89 -8.14
CA ARG A 160 10.48 -14.62 -6.71
C ARG A 160 9.10 -14.16 -6.25
N GLU A 161 8.50 -14.97 -5.37
CA GLU A 161 7.14 -14.73 -4.87
C GLU A 161 7.06 -13.52 -3.92
N ASP A 162 8.11 -13.23 -3.16
CA ASP A 162 8.22 -12.08 -2.25
C ASP A 162 7.98 -10.74 -2.97
N ILE A 163 8.44 -10.57 -4.22
CA ILE A 163 8.13 -9.41 -5.06
C ILE A 163 6.62 -9.27 -5.26
N LYS A 164 5.93 -10.37 -5.56
CA LYS A 164 4.47 -10.37 -5.75
C LYS A 164 3.73 -10.12 -4.44
N LYS A 165 4.23 -10.65 -3.32
CA LYS A 165 3.73 -10.37 -1.96
C LYS A 165 3.81 -8.88 -1.65
N ASN A 166 4.99 -8.29 -1.83
CA ASN A 166 5.20 -6.86 -1.65
C ASN A 166 4.29 -6.02 -2.54
N CYS A 167 4.17 -6.35 -3.83
CA CYS A 167 3.26 -5.63 -4.72
C CYS A 167 1.80 -5.73 -4.26
N ALA A 168 1.33 -6.89 -3.81
CA ALA A 168 -0.02 -7.06 -3.31
C ALA A 168 -0.28 -6.21 -2.04
N PHE A 169 0.69 -6.15 -1.12
CA PHE A 169 0.60 -5.29 0.07
C PHE A 169 0.53 -3.82 -0.34
N ILE A 170 1.43 -3.35 -1.20
CA ILE A 170 1.44 -1.95 -1.65
C ILE A 170 0.12 -1.60 -2.34
N ILE A 171 -0.34 -2.42 -3.31
CA ILE A 171 -1.60 -2.19 -4.03
C ILE A 171 -2.78 -2.14 -3.04
N GLY A 172 -2.86 -3.10 -2.12
CA GLY A 172 -3.92 -3.15 -1.12
C GLY A 172 -3.90 -1.93 -0.18
N SER A 173 -2.74 -1.59 0.36
CA SER A 173 -2.57 -0.44 1.26
C SER A 173 -2.79 0.90 0.58
N LEU A 174 -2.44 1.05 -0.70
CA LEU A 174 -2.79 2.25 -1.49
C LEU A 174 -4.31 2.41 -1.61
N HIS A 175 -5.07 1.32 -1.58
CA HIS A 175 -6.54 1.32 -1.60
C HIS A 175 -7.17 1.18 -0.21
N LYS A 176 -6.46 1.50 0.88
CA LYS A 176 -7.05 1.57 2.23
C LYS A 176 -8.34 2.39 2.20
N ALA A 177 -9.39 1.84 2.80
CA ALA A 177 -10.74 2.41 2.85
C ALA A 177 -11.36 2.72 1.47
N GLN A 178 -10.79 2.21 0.39
CA GLN A 178 -11.23 2.42 -0.98
C GLN A 178 -11.42 1.08 -1.68
N LYS A 179 -12.20 1.12 -2.76
CA LYS A 179 -12.38 -0.04 -3.62
C LYS A 179 -11.12 -0.19 -4.49
N ILE A 180 -10.54 -1.39 -4.52
CA ILE A 180 -9.56 -1.75 -5.56
C ILE A 180 -10.30 -1.88 -6.89
N PRO A 181 -9.85 -1.32 -8.02
CA PRO A 181 -10.45 -1.53 -9.34
C PRO A 181 -10.67 -3.00 -9.72
N SER A 182 -11.76 -3.25 -10.45
CA SER A 182 -12.30 -4.59 -10.75
C SER A 182 -11.28 -5.51 -11.42
N GLU A 183 -10.46 -4.95 -12.30
CA GLU A 183 -9.53 -5.61 -13.23
C GLU A 183 -8.42 -6.37 -12.52
N TYR A 184 -8.16 -6.06 -11.24
CA TYR A 184 -7.15 -6.74 -10.44
C TYR A 184 -7.57 -6.99 -8.99
N ARG A 185 -8.75 -6.53 -8.56
CA ARG A 185 -9.26 -6.74 -7.19
C ARG A 185 -9.24 -8.20 -6.77
N SER A 186 -9.87 -9.07 -7.56
CA SER A 186 -10.02 -10.48 -7.17
C SER A 186 -8.67 -11.15 -6.96
N ALA A 187 -7.74 -10.92 -7.91
CA ALA A 187 -6.38 -11.45 -7.84
C ALA A 187 -5.65 -10.97 -6.58
N VAL A 188 -5.66 -9.65 -6.29
CA VAL A 188 -5.01 -9.10 -5.08
C VAL A 188 -5.63 -9.66 -3.80
N ILE A 189 -6.96 -9.70 -3.69
CA ILE A 189 -7.64 -10.19 -2.47
C ILE A 189 -7.39 -11.68 -2.26
N VAL A 190 -7.48 -12.50 -3.31
CA VAL A 190 -7.21 -13.94 -3.23
C VAL A 190 -5.75 -14.17 -2.83
N PHE A 191 -4.83 -13.42 -3.42
CA PHE A 191 -3.41 -13.53 -3.12
C PHE A 191 -3.09 -13.18 -1.66
N LEU A 192 -3.60 -12.03 -1.16
CA LEU A 192 -3.48 -11.65 0.24
C LEU A 192 -4.07 -12.72 1.17
N LYS A 193 -5.29 -13.19 0.88
CA LYS A 193 -5.90 -14.28 1.67
C LYS A 193 -4.99 -15.49 1.72
N GLY A 194 -4.43 -15.94 0.59
CA GLY A 194 -3.55 -17.12 0.53
C GLY A 194 -2.36 -17.09 1.49
N MET A 195 -1.89 -15.90 1.89
CA MET A 195 -0.75 -15.75 2.81
C MET A 195 -1.04 -16.14 4.26
N PHE A 196 -2.27 -16.52 4.63
CA PHE A 196 -2.53 -17.01 5.99
C PHE A 196 -1.73 -18.29 6.34
N SER A 197 -1.25 -19.01 5.32
CA SER A 197 -0.43 -20.22 5.44
C SER A 197 1.04 -19.98 5.15
N ASP A 198 1.48 -18.72 5.04
CA ASP A 198 2.88 -18.40 4.78
C ASP A 198 3.77 -18.84 5.96
N GLU A 199 4.98 -19.31 5.66
CA GLU A 199 5.96 -19.70 6.68
C GLU A 199 6.54 -18.47 7.39
N ASP A 200 6.55 -17.32 6.71
CA ASP A 200 6.98 -16.06 7.29
C ASP A 200 5.81 -15.34 7.98
N ASN A 201 5.86 -15.32 9.33
CA ASN A 201 4.88 -14.64 10.17
C ASN A 201 4.74 -13.16 9.85
N GLU A 202 5.78 -12.52 9.30
CA GLU A 202 5.73 -11.13 8.90
C GLU A 202 4.79 -10.93 7.70
N TYR A 203 4.83 -11.81 6.70
CA TYR A 203 3.88 -11.78 5.59
C TYR A 203 2.45 -12.10 6.02
N VAL A 204 2.26 -13.02 6.96
CA VAL A 204 0.95 -13.29 7.56
C VAL A 204 0.39 -12.00 8.20
N TYR A 205 1.22 -11.30 8.98
CA TYR A 205 0.85 -10.05 9.63
C TYR A 205 0.54 -8.94 8.63
N LEU A 206 1.43 -8.68 7.66
CA LEU A 206 1.25 -7.66 6.63
C LEU A 206 -0.01 -7.91 5.78
N SER A 207 -0.30 -9.18 5.47
CA SER A 207 -1.52 -9.56 4.76
C SER A 207 -2.77 -9.25 5.56
N ALA A 208 -2.82 -9.68 6.83
CA ALA A 208 -3.95 -9.41 7.71
C ALA A 208 -4.20 -7.91 7.89
N LEU A 209 -3.12 -7.13 8.09
CA LEU A 209 -3.19 -5.68 8.19
C LEU A 209 -3.72 -5.04 6.90
N THR A 210 -3.22 -5.46 5.74
CA THR A 210 -3.67 -4.96 4.43
C THR A 210 -5.15 -5.29 4.18
N LEU A 211 -5.59 -6.51 4.51
CA LEU A 211 -7.00 -6.91 4.39
C LEU A 211 -7.89 -6.11 5.34
N ALA A 212 -7.42 -5.79 6.55
CA ALA A 212 -8.14 -4.94 7.49
C ALA A 212 -8.29 -3.51 6.93
N GLN A 213 -7.21 -2.94 6.37
CA GLN A 213 -7.24 -1.63 5.71
C GLN A 213 -8.24 -1.58 4.54
N LEU A 214 -8.34 -2.65 3.75
CA LEU A 214 -9.33 -2.77 2.67
C LEU A 214 -10.76 -2.93 3.19
N ALA A 215 -10.93 -3.60 4.34
CA ALA A 215 -12.24 -3.80 4.96
C ALA A 215 -12.89 -2.50 5.46
N GLU A 216 -12.10 -1.44 5.66
CA GLU A 216 -12.60 -0.10 5.99
C GLU A 216 -13.38 0.58 4.84
N CYS A 217 -13.43 -0.02 3.64
CA CYS A 217 -14.15 0.55 2.52
C CYS A 217 -15.65 0.75 2.84
N LYS A 218 -16.13 2.00 2.77
CA LYS A 218 -17.52 2.37 3.08
C LYS A 218 -18.54 1.55 2.31
N VAL A 219 -18.31 1.30 1.03
CA VAL A 219 -19.21 0.50 0.17
C VAL A 219 -19.41 -0.90 0.77
N LYS A 220 -18.33 -1.53 1.23
CA LYS A 220 -18.38 -2.85 1.84
C LYS A 220 -19.13 -2.86 3.18
N ILE A 221 -18.94 -1.81 3.99
CA ILE A 221 -19.63 -1.66 5.28
C ILE A 221 -21.13 -1.43 5.06
N ILE A 222 -21.49 -0.59 4.08
CA ILE A 222 -22.88 -0.34 3.69
C ILE A 222 -23.51 -1.64 3.20
N ASP A 223 -22.88 -2.36 2.27
CA ASP A 223 -23.41 -3.63 1.74
C ASP A 223 -23.63 -4.67 2.84
N GLN A 224 -22.64 -4.86 3.73
CA GLN A 224 -22.75 -5.79 4.85
C GLN A 224 -23.83 -5.38 5.84
N GLY A 225 -23.99 -4.08 6.11
CA GLY A 225 -25.06 -3.55 6.94
C GLY A 225 -26.45 -3.79 6.32
N LEU A 226 -26.60 -3.55 5.02
CA LEU A 226 -27.83 -3.80 4.26
C LEU A 226 -28.17 -5.29 4.24
N MET A 227 -27.19 -6.16 3.95
CA MET A 227 -27.36 -7.61 3.97
C MET A 227 -27.73 -8.16 5.35
N LEU A 228 -27.15 -7.62 6.42
CA LEU A 228 -27.55 -7.98 7.79
C LEU A 228 -28.99 -7.55 8.07
N ALA A 229 -29.38 -6.33 7.68
CA ALA A 229 -30.76 -5.85 7.85
C ALA A 229 -31.75 -6.74 7.09
N LEU A 230 -31.45 -7.09 5.83
CA LEU A 230 -32.25 -8.02 5.03
C LEU A 230 -32.42 -9.39 5.70
N ASN A 231 -31.32 -9.99 6.17
CA ASN A 231 -31.37 -11.29 6.84
C ASN A 231 -32.20 -11.23 8.14
N LEU A 232 -32.08 -10.14 8.91
CA LEU A 232 -32.85 -9.94 10.13
C LEU A 232 -34.34 -9.67 9.86
N LEU A 233 -34.70 -9.04 8.74
CA LEU A 233 -36.09 -8.88 8.32
C LEU A 233 -36.70 -10.21 7.88
N ASN A 234 -35.96 -11.03 7.16
CA ASN A 234 -36.45 -12.29 6.60
C ASN A 234 -36.56 -13.41 7.66
N TYR A 235 -35.58 -13.51 8.56
CA TYR A 235 -35.47 -14.62 9.52
C TYR A 235 -35.66 -14.20 10.99
N GLY A 236 -35.75 -12.89 11.28
CA GLY A 236 -35.90 -12.39 12.64
C GLY A 236 -37.26 -12.69 13.26
N SER A 237 -37.30 -12.75 14.58
CA SER A 237 -38.57 -12.72 15.31
C SER A 237 -39.29 -11.37 15.09
N LYS A 238 -40.60 -11.30 15.35
CA LYS A 238 -41.36 -10.04 15.24
C LYS A 238 -40.70 -8.86 15.98
N SER A 239 -40.13 -9.12 17.16
CA SER A 239 -39.42 -8.09 17.93
C SER A 239 -38.11 -7.64 17.26
N VAL A 240 -37.39 -8.56 16.60
CA VAL A 240 -36.18 -8.23 15.83
C VAL A 240 -36.54 -7.41 14.60
N ILE A 241 -37.58 -7.81 13.85
CA ILE A 241 -38.08 -7.09 12.67
C ILE A 241 -38.43 -5.64 13.03
N GLN A 242 -39.20 -5.41 14.10
CA GLN A 242 -39.56 -4.06 14.54
C GLN A 242 -38.34 -3.20 14.91
N LYS A 243 -37.32 -3.80 15.54
CA LYS A 243 -36.08 -3.07 15.87
C LYS A 243 -35.28 -2.70 14.64
N VAL A 244 -35.23 -3.58 13.64
CA VAL A 244 -34.57 -3.27 12.35
C VAL A 244 -35.30 -2.14 11.64
N GLN A 245 -36.64 -2.19 11.60
CA GLN A 245 -37.46 -1.11 11.01
C GLN A 245 -37.19 0.25 11.65
N GLN A 246 -36.98 0.30 12.96
CA GLN A 246 -36.68 1.54 13.68
C GLN A 246 -35.24 2.01 13.51
N ALA A 247 -34.30 1.08 13.33
CA ALA A 247 -32.87 1.36 13.32
C ALA A 247 -32.32 1.68 11.93
N VAL A 248 -32.94 1.16 10.85
CA VAL A 248 -32.47 1.40 9.47
C VAL A 248 -32.89 2.81 9.01
N PRO A 249 -31.93 3.70 8.68
CA PRO A 249 -32.23 5.06 8.25
C PRO A 249 -32.75 5.06 6.81
N TRP A 250 -34.07 5.09 6.66
CA TRP A 250 -34.76 4.90 5.39
C TRP A 250 -34.33 5.84 4.26
N ASN A 251 -34.19 7.12 4.60
CA ASN A 251 -33.78 8.14 3.64
C ASN A 251 -32.39 7.82 3.09
N ALA A 252 -31.47 7.31 3.92
CA ALA A 252 -30.13 6.94 3.47
C ALA A 252 -30.14 5.73 2.52
N VAL A 253 -31.07 4.76 2.71
CA VAL A 253 -31.23 3.63 1.78
C VAL A 253 -31.73 4.12 0.42
N ARG A 254 -32.70 5.04 0.40
CA ARG A 254 -33.22 5.62 -0.86
C ARG A 254 -32.22 6.54 -1.55
N ASP A 255 -31.46 7.29 -0.79
CA ASP A 255 -30.36 8.12 -1.31
C ASP A 255 -29.32 7.22 -2.00
N ILE A 256 -29.01 6.04 -1.44
CA ILE A 256 -28.12 5.05 -2.09
C ILE A 256 -28.67 4.61 -3.45
N ILE A 257 -29.97 4.31 -3.54
CA ILE A 257 -30.62 3.88 -4.78
C ILE A 257 -30.59 5.00 -5.83
N GLN A 258 -30.99 6.22 -5.44
CA GLN A 258 -31.06 7.37 -6.34
C GLN A 258 -29.68 7.77 -6.88
N ASN A 259 -28.67 7.86 -6.00
CA ASN A 259 -27.31 8.23 -6.40
C ASN A 259 -26.65 7.19 -7.34
N ALA A 260 -27.14 5.95 -7.36
CA ALA A 260 -26.66 4.91 -8.26
C ALA A 260 -27.33 4.95 -9.64
N GLU A 261 -28.56 5.45 -9.75
CA GLU A 261 -29.25 5.61 -11.03
C GLU A 261 -28.63 6.75 -11.88
N ASP A 262 -27.95 7.69 -11.22
CA ASP A 262 -27.22 8.80 -11.86
C ASP A 262 -25.77 8.45 -12.28
N ALA A 263 -25.24 7.30 -11.84
CA ALA A 263 -23.88 6.86 -12.12
C ALA A 263 -23.88 5.78 -13.22
N SER A 264 -23.63 6.19 -14.46
CA SER A 264 -23.60 5.29 -15.62
C SER A 264 -22.36 4.39 -15.63
N ASP A 265 -22.59 3.07 -15.76
CA ASP A 265 -21.69 2.02 -16.28
C ASP A 265 -20.63 1.40 -15.36
N ASP A 266 -20.76 1.48 -14.03
CA ASP A 266 -20.00 0.58 -13.14
C ASP A 266 -20.87 -0.64 -12.75
N GLU A 267 -20.64 -1.82 -13.36
CA GLU A 267 -21.23 -3.17 -13.04
C GLU A 267 -21.12 -3.57 -11.55
N GLU A 268 -20.52 -2.70 -10.77
CA GLU A 268 -19.87 -2.99 -9.52
C GLU A 268 -20.37 -2.06 -8.40
N GLN A 269 -21.18 -1.04 -8.77
CA GLN A 269 -22.17 -0.43 -7.89
C GLN A 269 -23.37 -1.37 -7.67
N GLU A 270 -23.54 -2.41 -8.49
CA GLU A 270 -24.74 -3.25 -8.47
C GLU A 270 -24.99 -3.96 -7.14
N SER A 271 -23.98 -4.52 -6.45
CA SER A 271 -24.22 -5.38 -5.27
C SER A 271 -24.94 -4.69 -4.12
N TYR A 272 -24.42 -3.56 -3.62
CA TYR A 272 -25.02 -2.87 -2.47
C TYR A 272 -26.26 -2.06 -2.86
N VAL A 273 -26.35 -1.63 -4.12
CA VAL A 273 -27.55 -1.01 -4.68
C VAL A 273 -28.67 -2.04 -4.80
N TRP A 274 -28.37 -3.27 -5.19
CA TRP A 274 -29.30 -4.39 -5.14
C TRP A 274 -29.74 -4.70 -3.72
N SER A 275 -28.80 -4.80 -2.78
CA SER A 275 -29.10 -4.94 -1.35
C SER A 275 -30.02 -3.81 -0.85
N ALA A 276 -29.78 -2.57 -1.28
CA ALA A 276 -30.60 -1.41 -0.93
C ALA A 276 -32.00 -1.47 -1.56
N LYS A 277 -32.11 -1.80 -2.86
CA LYS A 277 -33.39 -1.98 -3.57
C LYS A 277 -34.22 -3.08 -2.94
N LEU A 278 -33.62 -4.23 -2.68
CA LEU A 278 -34.29 -5.36 -2.03
C LEU A 278 -34.75 -4.98 -0.62
N LEU A 279 -33.95 -4.20 0.11
CA LEU A 279 -34.34 -3.71 1.43
C LEU A 279 -35.51 -2.72 1.35
N ASP A 280 -35.51 -1.80 0.36
CA ASP A 280 -36.61 -0.85 0.06
C ASP A 280 -37.93 -1.58 -0.23
N GLU A 281 -37.87 -2.61 -1.07
CA GLU A 281 -39.00 -3.48 -1.40
C GLU A 281 -39.54 -4.24 -0.18
N TRP A 282 -38.66 -4.92 0.56
CA TRP A 282 -39.06 -5.74 1.69
C TRP A 282 -39.76 -4.91 2.76
N MET A 283 -39.20 -3.77 3.13
CA MET A 283 -39.80 -2.92 4.15
C MET A 283 -41.14 -2.36 3.70
N SER A 284 -41.34 -2.08 2.41
CA SER A 284 -42.65 -1.70 1.87
C SER A 284 -43.69 -2.81 2.03
N PHE A 285 -43.26 -4.07 2.09
CA PHE A 285 -44.13 -5.23 2.32
C PHE A 285 -44.43 -5.50 3.81
N VAL A 286 -43.48 -5.23 4.72
CA VAL A 286 -43.63 -5.48 6.17
C VAL A 286 -44.14 -4.27 6.98
N SER A 287 -44.32 -3.11 6.33
CA SER A 287 -44.90 -1.88 6.92
C SER A 287 -46.43 -1.88 6.81
#